data_AF-M3F9F2-F1
#
_entry.id   AF-M3F9F2-F1
#
_cell.length_a   1.000
_cell.length_b   1.000
_cell.length_c   1.000
_cell.angle_alpha   90.00
_cell.angle_beta   90.00
_cell.angle_gamma   90.00
#
_symmetry.space_group_name_H-M   'P 1'
#
loop_
_entity.id
_entity.type
_entity.pdbx_description
1 polymer ?
#
loop_
_entity_poly.entity_id
_entity_poly.type
_entity_poly.pdbx_seq_one_letter_code
_entity_poly.pdbx_strand_id
1 'polypeptide(L)'
;MATTLAALALLAQPTPVSAADTSYDVLVFSKTAGFRHDSIPAGIQAVRDLGAANSFTVTATEDGNHFTTNNLSRYEAVIFLNTTGDVLNDAQQSAFQSYIGSGGGFVGVHSAADTEYNWPFYGDLVGAYFASHPAVQQADVKVEGRAHAATAHLPQTWTRTDEWYNFRTNARTTARVLTTLDESSYSGGSMGADHPHTWCKTYSGGRAFYTGGGHSQASYAEPAFRAHLLGGIRYAAAMTKADCRPENGYTALYNGSTTGWSQAGPGGFTNSDATLASYGGLGMLWYSARQFTDYSLKLDWKMPGDDNSGVIVGFPPSSDPSSALNNGYEVQIDATDAPDRTTGSIYAVKAPDTAARDSALNPPGEWNTFELLVEGERLQVWLNGVKINDFTNTDPARSLAGHVGIQNHGTGDDVSFRNVRIKELGGDPTPGAGPIVGLANKCLDVRNGSSADGAAVQISSCTGSAGQRWTVAPGSTVKALGKCLDVSGNGTADGTRVQLWSCNGGANQNWQAKPDGSLRNPQSGKCLDVSGANSSDGTLVHLWTCRGGANQKWTLP
;
A
#
# COMPACT_ATOMS: atom_id res chain seq x y z
N MET A 1 -59.61 -29.85 24.64
CA MET A 1 -58.93 -28.54 24.54
C MET A 1 -57.66 -28.77 23.75
N ALA A 2 -57.60 -28.27 22.52
CA ALA A 2 -56.45 -28.42 21.63
C ALA A 2 -55.58 -27.16 21.75
N THR A 3 -54.32 -27.33 22.12
CA THR A 3 -53.31 -26.27 22.23
C THR A 3 -52.69 -26.03 20.85
N THR A 4 -52.98 -24.87 20.27
CA THR A 4 -52.38 -24.35 19.04
C THR A 4 -50.95 -23.88 19.31
N LEU A 5 -49.96 -24.49 18.65
CA LEU A 5 -48.61 -23.92 18.54
C LEU A 5 -48.65 -22.78 17.50
N ALA A 6 -48.33 -21.55 17.93
CA ALA A 6 -48.06 -20.45 17.03
C ALA A 6 -46.59 -20.52 16.59
N ALA A 7 -46.36 -20.80 15.30
CA ALA A 7 -45.05 -20.64 14.69
C ALA A 7 -44.79 -19.15 14.45
N LEU A 8 -43.84 -18.56 15.18
CA LEU A 8 -43.29 -17.26 14.82
C LEU A 8 -42.41 -17.44 13.58
N ALA A 9 -42.88 -16.93 12.44
CA ALA A 9 -42.03 -16.72 11.27
C ALA A 9 -41.06 -15.58 11.58
N LEU A 10 -39.76 -15.88 11.71
CA LEU A 10 -38.72 -14.88 11.64
C LEU A 10 -38.75 -14.29 10.23
N LEU A 11 -39.27 -13.07 10.09
CA LEU A 11 -39.07 -12.26 8.89
C LEU A 11 -37.60 -11.85 8.87
N ALA A 12 -36.81 -12.39 7.95
CA ALA A 12 -35.49 -11.88 7.64
C ALA A 12 -35.63 -10.40 7.25
N GLN A 13 -34.98 -9.50 7.98
CA GLN A 13 -34.93 -8.10 7.60
C GLN A 13 -34.17 -7.99 6.27
N PRO A 14 -34.65 -7.19 5.30
CA PRO A 14 -33.91 -6.96 4.06
C PRO A 14 -32.57 -6.32 4.40
N THR A 15 -31.48 -6.94 3.94
CA THR A 15 -30.14 -6.34 3.96
C THR A 15 -30.22 -4.96 3.31
N PRO A 16 -29.69 -3.89 3.94
CA PRO A 16 -29.68 -2.58 3.31
C PRO A 16 -28.98 -2.68 1.96
N VAL A 17 -29.74 -2.46 0.89
CA VAL A 17 -29.20 -2.32 -0.46
C VAL A 17 -28.40 -1.01 -0.47
N SER A 18 -27.11 -1.08 -0.82
CA SER A 18 -26.28 0.12 -0.99
C SER A 18 -27.05 1.13 -1.85
N ALA A 19 -27.11 2.38 -1.38
CA ALA A 19 -27.80 3.44 -2.10
C ALA A 19 -27.20 3.55 -3.51
N ALA A 20 -28.03 3.45 -4.53
CA ALA A 20 -27.57 3.58 -5.91
C ALA A 20 -26.93 4.96 -6.13
N ASP A 21 -25.86 5.00 -6.93
CA ASP A 21 -25.20 6.25 -7.33
C ASP A 21 -26.24 7.23 -7.90
N THR A 22 -26.10 8.52 -7.54
CA THR A 22 -26.85 9.60 -8.21
C THR A 22 -26.55 9.58 -9.70
N SER A 23 -27.53 9.87 -10.56
CA SER A 23 -27.30 9.77 -12.00
C SER A 23 -26.25 10.77 -12.52
N TYR A 24 -25.42 10.33 -13.47
CA TYR A 24 -24.29 11.10 -14.01
C TYR A 24 -24.03 10.78 -15.50
N ASP A 25 -23.21 11.59 -16.16
CA ASP A 25 -22.89 11.47 -17.58
C ASP A 25 -21.39 11.20 -17.79
N VAL A 26 -21.09 10.27 -18.70
CA VAL A 26 -19.72 9.87 -19.05
C VAL A 26 -19.47 10.08 -20.55
N LEU A 27 -18.33 10.69 -20.87
CA LEU A 27 -17.83 10.79 -22.23
C LEU A 27 -16.78 9.70 -22.48
N VAL A 28 -16.99 8.83 -23.46
CA VAL A 28 -15.99 7.89 -23.96
C VAL A 28 -15.36 8.47 -25.22
N PHE A 29 -14.06 8.72 -25.17
CA PHE A 29 -13.24 9.18 -26.28
C PHE A 29 -12.29 8.07 -26.72
N SER A 30 -12.32 7.70 -28.00
CA SER A 30 -11.52 6.57 -28.53
C SER A 30 -10.81 6.89 -29.84
N LYS A 31 -10.51 8.17 -30.10
CA LYS A 31 -9.76 8.59 -31.29
C LYS A 31 -8.34 8.02 -31.24
N THR A 32 -7.83 7.62 -32.39
CA THR A 32 -6.45 7.13 -32.55
C THR A 32 -5.77 7.85 -33.71
N ALA A 33 -4.55 8.33 -33.49
CA ALA A 33 -3.61 8.77 -34.51
C ALA A 33 -2.44 7.77 -34.68
N GLY A 34 -2.41 6.70 -33.87
CA GLY A 34 -1.45 5.60 -33.94
C GLY A 34 -2.14 4.25 -34.15
N PHE A 35 -1.66 3.20 -33.46
CA PHE A 35 -2.23 1.86 -33.56
C PHE A 35 -3.70 1.84 -33.11
N ARG A 36 -4.55 1.19 -33.90
CA ARG A 36 -5.98 1.07 -33.63
C ARG A 36 -6.27 -0.29 -33.00
N HIS A 37 -6.78 -0.29 -31.77
CA HIS A 37 -7.12 -1.51 -31.05
C HIS A 37 -8.49 -2.04 -31.50
N ASP A 38 -8.55 -3.31 -31.94
CA ASP A 38 -9.81 -3.98 -32.33
C ASP A 38 -10.81 -4.10 -31.17
N SER A 39 -10.36 -3.90 -29.93
CA SER A 39 -11.18 -3.97 -28.73
C SER A 39 -12.01 -2.73 -28.43
N ILE A 40 -11.76 -1.59 -29.10
CA ILE A 40 -12.51 -0.35 -28.83
C ILE A 40 -14.04 -0.53 -28.96
N PRO A 41 -14.60 -1.16 -30.01
CA PRO A 41 -16.05 -1.37 -30.07
C PRO A 41 -16.59 -2.20 -28.89
N ALA A 42 -15.87 -3.25 -28.48
CA ALA A 42 -16.23 -4.06 -27.32
C ALA A 42 -16.16 -3.26 -26.01
N GLY A 43 -15.14 -2.39 -25.87
CA GLY A 43 -15.00 -1.50 -24.72
C GLY A 43 -16.09 -0.44 -24.63
N ILE A 44 -16.45 0.20 -25.75
CA ILE A 44 -17.56 1.17 -25.79
C ILE A 44 -18.85 0.48 -25.36
N GLN A 45 -19.12 -0.72 -25.89
CA GLN A 45 -20.32 -1.47 -25.52
C GLN A 45 -20.31 -1.86 -24.04
N ALA A 46 -19.18 -2.34 -23.51
CA ALA A 46 -19.06 -2.67 -22.10
C ALA A 46 -19.33 -1.46 -21.19
N VAL A 47 -18.80 -0.28 -21.52
CA VAL A 47 -19.07 0.95 -20.75
C VAL A 47 -20.54 1.36 -20.83
N ARG A 48 -21.20 1.21 -21.99
CA ARG A 48 -22.65 1.45 -22.14
C ARG A 48 -23.49 0.51 -21.28
N ASP A 49 -23.16 -0.78 -21.28
CA ASP A 49 -23.86 -1.76 -20.45
C ASP A 49 -23.68 -1.45 -18.96
N LEU A 50 -22.45 -1.08 -18.56
CA LEU A 50 -22.16 -0.66 -17.19
C LEU A 50 -22.98 0.59 -16.83
N GLY A 51 -23.09 1.57 -17.73
CA GLY A 51 -23.88 2.78 -17.54
C GLY A 51 -25.36 2.48 -17.32
N ALA A 52 -25.94 1.66 -18.20
CA ALA A 52 -27.33 1.22 -18.09
C ALA A 52 -27.63 0.48 -16.77
N ALA A 53 -26.63 -0.19 -16.19
CA ALA A 53 -26.77 -0.90 -14.93
C ALA A 53 -26.42 -0.07 -13.67
N ASN A 54 -25.76 1.09 -13.80
CA ASN A 54 -25.17 1.82 -12.65
C ASN A 54 -25.39 3.35 -12.73
N SER A 55 -26.58 3.77 -13.16
CA SER A 55 -27.03 5.17 -13.12
C SER A 55 -26.26 6.17 -13.99
N PHE A 56 -25.45 5.76 -14.97
CA PHE A 56 -24.78 6.72 -15.85
C PHE A 56 -25.08 6.57 -17.34
N THR A 57 -25.15 7.69 -18.04
CA THR A 57 -25.27 7.69 -19.50
C THR A 57 -23.92 7.80 -20.17
N VAL A 58 -23.82 7.32 -21.41
CA VAL A 58 -22.56 7.25 -22.14
C VAL A 58 -22.70 7.93 -23.49
N THR A 59 -21.96 9.03 -23.68
CA THR A 59 -21.70 9.59 -24.99
C THR A 59 -20.37 9.04 -25.50
N ALA A 60 -20.35 8.35 -26.64
CA ALA A 60 -19.11 7.85 -27.24
C ALA A 60 -18.78 8.63 -28.51
N THR A 61 -17.53 9.06 -28.67
CA THR A 61 -17.08 9.83 -29.83
C THR A 61 -15.60 9.58 -30.14
N GLU A 62 -15.23 9.77 -31.40
CA GLU A 62 -13.84 9.87 -31.86
C GLU A 62 -13.55 11.30 -32.36
N ASP A 63 -14.52 12.22 -32.29
CA ASP A 63 -14.36 13.60 -32.73
C ASP A 63 -13.81 14.48 -31.59
N GLY A 64 -12.59 14.98 -31.79
CA GLY A 64 -11.93 15.91 -30.87
C GLY A 64 -12.69 17.23 -30.68
N ASN A 65 -13.61 17.60 -31.56
CA ASN A 65 -14.44 18.81 -31.41
C ASN A 65 -15.37 18.78 -30.19
N HIS A 66 -15.54 17.62 -29.55
CA HIS A 66 -16.24 17.52 -28.26
C HIS A 66 -15.44 18.10 -27.08
N PHE A 67 -14.12 18.30 -27.23
CA PHE A 67 -13.23 18.85 -26.21
C PHE A 67 -13.30 20.39 -26.20
N THR A 68 -14.45 20.90 -25.75
CA THR A 68 -14.66 22.32 -25.44
C THR A 68 -15.05 22.44 -23.98
N THR A 69 -14.71 23.56 -23.33
CA THR A 69 -15.03 23.78 -21.90
C THR A 69 -16.51 23.58 -21.60
N ASN A 70 -17.40 24.13 -22.45
CA ASN A 70 -18.85 24.03 -22.29
C ASN A 70 -19.38 22.61 -22.47
N ASN A 71 -18.81 21.83 -23.39
CA ASN A 71 -19.27 20.46 -23.59
C ASN A 71 -18.73 19.53 -22.51
N LEU A 72 -17.47 19.67 -22.12
CA LEU A 72 -16.83 18.83 -21.10
C LEU A 72 -17.44 19.04 -19.72
N SER A 73 -17.93 20.23 -19.39
CA SER A 73 -18.57 20.51 -18.08
C SER A 73 -19.86 19.73 -17.82
N ARG A 74 -20.36 18.98 -18.81
CA ARG A 74 -21.54 18.13 -18.68
C ARG A 74 -21.23 16.73 -18.16
N TYR A 75 -19.96 16.34 -18.10
CA TYR A 75 -19.57 14.96 -17.82
C TYR A 75 -18.80 14.85 -16.51
N GLU A 76 -19.22 13.97 -15.62
CA GLU A 76 -18.52 13.67 -14.37
C GLU A 76 -17.21 12.92 -14.61
N ALA A 77 -17.11 12.17 -15.72
CA ALA A 77 -15.87 11.54 -16.15
C ALA A 77 -15.70 11.51 -17.67
N VAL A 78 -14.45 11.65 -18.11
CA VAL A 78 -14.01 11.43 -19.49
C VAL A 78 -13.08 10.21 -19.53
N ILE A 79 -13.46 9.22 -20.33
CA ILE A 79 -12.72 7.97 -20.53
C ILE A 79 -11.94 8.07 -21.84
N PHE A 80 -10.62 7.90 -21.76
CA PHE A 80 -9.76 7.69 -22.92
C PHE A 80 -9.64 6.18 -23.10
N LEU A 81 -10.49 5.64 -23.99
CA LEU A 81 -10.62 4.21 -24.22
C LEU A 81 -9.73 3.81 -25.40
N ASN A 82 -8.55 3.28 -25.08
CA ASN A 82 -7.57 2.80 -26.04
C ASN A 82 -7.18 3.83 -27.13
N THR A 83 -7.10 5.11 -26.74
CA THR A 83 -6.59 6.19 -27.61
C THR A 83 -5.11 5.95 -27.92
N THR A 84 -4.59 6.47 -29.04
CA THR A 84 -3.15 6.39 -29.36
C THR A 84 -2.69 7.61 -30.14
N GLY A 85 -1.45 8.04 -29.94
CA GLY A 85 -0.84 9.16 -30.66
C GLY A 85 -1.32 10.53 -30.19
N ASP A 86 -1.19 11.53 -31.07
CA ASP A 86 -1.60 12.92 -30.85
C ASP A 86 -3.04 13.11 -31.36
N VAL A 87 -3.99 13.30 -30.43
CA VAL A 87 -5.43 13.17 -30.70
C VAL A 87 -6.19 14.48 -30.48
N LEU A 88 -5.64 15.41 -29.71
CA LEU A 88 -6.20 16.72 -29.39
C LEU A 88 -5.25 17.86 -29.79
N ASN A 89 -5.78 18.88 -30.46
CA ASN A 89 -5.02 20.11 -30.72
C ASN A 89 -4.92 21.01 -29.47
N ASP A 90 -4.11 22.07 -29.53
CA ASP A 90 -3.86 23.00 -28.42
C ASP A 90 -5.13 23.56 -27.74
N ALA A 91 -6.16 23.88 -28.52
CA ALA A 91 -7.42 24.41 -27.98
C ALA A 91 -8.20 23.33 -27.20
N GLN A 92 -8.22 22.11 -27.74
CA GLN A 92 -8.85 20.95 -27.11
C GLN A 92 -8.08 20.49 -25.86
N GLN A 93 -6.75 20.51 -25.91
CA GLN A 93 -5.89 20.27 -24.74
C GLN A 93 -6.18 21.30 -23.65
N SER A 94 -6.24 22.60 -23.97
CA SER A 94 -6.55 23.67 -23.02
C SER A 94 -7.94 23.51 -22.37
N ALA A 95 -8.94 23.10 -23.16
CA ALA A 95 -10.27 22.79 -22.64
C ALA A 95 -10.24 21.60 -21.67
N PHE A 96 -9.46 20.56 -21.97
CA PHE A 96 -9.33 19.40 -21.09
C PHE A 96 -8.57 19.72 -19.80
N GLN A 97 -7.53 20.56 -19.85
CA GLN A 97 -6.86 21.05 -18.63
C GLN A 97 -7.84 21.80 -17.72
N SER A 98 -8.67 22.65 -18.32
CA SER A 98 -9.70 23.41 -17.58
C SER A 98 -10.75 22.49 -16.97
N TYR A 99 -11.14 21.44 -17.68
CA TYR A 99 -12.06 20.40 -17.19
C TYR A 99 -11.50 19.68 -15.95
N ILE A 100 -10.27 19.16 -16.04
CA ILE A 100 -9.60 18.51 -14.89
C ILE A 100 -9.40 19.52 -13.75
N GLY A 101 -8.94 20.74 -14.09
CA GLY A 101 -8.78 21.89 -13.20
C GLY A 101 -10.01 22.23 -12.36
N SER A 102 -11.19 22.00 -12.93
CA SER A 102 -12.49 22.27 -12.31
C SER A 102 -13.06 21.06 -11.55
N GLY A 103 -12.26 20.01 -11.35
CA GLY A 103 -12.66 18.81 -10.63
C GLY A 103 -13.18 17.68 -11.50
N GLY A 104 -13.01 17.73 -12.82
CA GLY A 104 -13.39 16.66 -13.75
C GLY A 104 -12.64 15.33 -13.52
N GLY A 105 -13.27 14.23 -13.95
CA GLY A 105 -12.73 12.88 -13.83
C GLY A 105 -12.05 12.39 -15.12
N PHE A 106 -10.93 11.68 -14.99
CA PHE A 106 -10.23 11.00 -16.09
C PHE A 106 -10.13 9.50 -15.82
N VAL A 107 -10.42 8.70 -16.85
CA VAL A 107 -10.18 7.26 -16.87
C VAL A 107 -9.34 6.93 -18.11
N GLY A 108 -8.10 6.49 -17.92
CA GLY A 108 -7.26 5.96 -19.00
C GLY A 108 -7.32 4.44 -19.05
N VAL A 109 -7.58 3.88 -20.24
CA VAL A 109 -7.61 2.43 -20.46
C VAL A 109 -6.52 2.03 -21.46
N HIS A 110 -5.69 1.08 -21.05
CA HIS A 110 -4.61 0.46 -21.83
C HIS A 110 -3.73 1.47 -22.57
N SER A 111 -3.95 1.64 -23.87
CA SER A 111 -3.18 2.52 -24.76
C SER A 111 -3.43 4.01 -24.56
N ALA A 112 -4.30 4.40 -23.63
CA ALA A 112 -4.27 5.77 -23.11
C ALA A 112 -2.85 6.20 -22.64
N ALA A 113 -2.00 5.26 -22.18
CA ALA A 113 -0.59 5.58 -21.88
C ALA A 113 0.29 5.83 -23.14
N ASP A 114 -0.18 5.47 -24.33
CA ASP A 114 0.41 5.69 -25.65
C ASP A 114 -0.21 6.92 -26.36
N THR A 115 -0.63 7.93 -25.59
CA THR A 115 -1.35 9.11 -26.09
C THR A 115 -0.64 10.40 -25.65
N GLU A 116 -0.61 11.42 -26.51
CA GLU A 116 -0.19 12.80 -26.18
C GLU A 116 1.22 12.94 -25.54
N TYR A 117 2.23 12.29 -26.13
CA TYR A 117 3.61 12.30 -25.62
C TYR A 117 4.27 13.67 -25.50
N ASN A 118 3.83 14.65 -26.30
CA ASN A 118 4.40 16.00 -26.35
C ASN A 118 3.65 16.99 -25.43
N TRP A 119 2.69 16.51 -24.65
CA TRP A 119 1.87 17.31 -23.76
C TRP A 119 2.10 16.91 -22.30
N PRO A 120 3.02 17.57 -21.58
CA PRO A 120 3.45 17.16 -20.23
C PRO A 120 2.30 17.02 -19.22
N PHE A 121 1.29 17.88 -19.30
CA PHE A 121 0.11 17.80 -18.45
C PHE A 121 -0.60 16.44 -18.57
N TYR A 122 -0.70 15.89 -19.79
CA TYR A 122 -1.29 14.58 -19.99
C TYR A 122 -0.42 13.47 -19.39
N GLY A 123 0.90 13.55 -19.56
CA GLY A 123 1.84 12.62 -18.95
C GLY A 123 1.69 12.55 -17.42
N ASP A 124 1.54 13.70 -16.77
CA ASP A 124 1.31 13.78 -15.33
C ASP A 124 -0.09 13.28 -14.92
N LEU A 125 -1.11 13.51 -15.76
CA LEU A 125 -2.48 13.04 -15.55
C LEU A 125 -2.59 11.51 -15.67
N VAL A 126 -2.08 10.93 -16.76
CA VAL A 126 -2.08 9.48 -17.00
C VAL A 126 -1.10 8.77 -16.06
N GLY A 127 -0.03 9.45 -15.63
CA GLY A 127 0.89 9.02 -14.57
C GLY A 127 2.16 8.33 -15.08
N ALA A 128 2.08 7.58 -16.19
CA ALA A 128 3.23 7.01 -16.87
C ALA A 128 2.93 6.77 -18.35
N TYR A 129 3.93 6.99 -19.19
CA TYR A 129 3.84 6.76 -20.63
C TYR A 129 4.24 5.33 -21.01
N PHE A 130 3.61 4.80 -22.05
CA PHE A 130 3.95 3.52 -22.66
C PHE A 130 5.41 3.50 -23.15
N ALA A 131 6.08 2.37 -22.94
CA ALA A 131 7.44 2.11 -23.43
C ALA A 131 7.50 0.94 -24.41
N SER A 132 6.96 -0.22 -24.01
CA SER A 132 6.95 -1.45 -24.80
C SER A 132 5.93 -2.44 -24.22
N HIS A 133 5.69 -3.55 -24.91
CA HIS A 133 4.93 -4.68 -24.38
C HIS A 133 5.46 -5.99 -24.98
N PRO A 134 5.32 -7.13 -24.30
CA PRO A 134 5.51 -8.44 -24.90
C PRO A 134 4.25 -8.88 -25.67
N ALA A 135 4.25 -10.11 -26.17
CA ALA A 135 3.04 -10.72 -26.70
C ALA A 135 1.97 -10.88 -25.60
N VAL A 136 0.70 -10.88 -26.02
CA VAL A 136 -0.45 -11.23 -25.17
C VAL A 136 -0.20 -12.58 -24.51
N GLN A 137 -0.26 -12.61 -23.18
CA GLN A 137 0.00 -13.81 -22.39
C GLN A 137 -0.67 -13.70 -21.02
N GLN A 138 -0.74 -14.82 -20.30
CA GLN A 138 -1.21 -14.81 -18.92
C GLN A 138 -0.14 -14.24 -17.99
N ALA A 139 -0.56 -13.48 -16.98
CA ALA A 139 0.30 -13.03 -15.88
C ALA A 139 -0.50 -12.98 -14.57
N ASP A 140 0.23 -13.02 -13.46
CA ASP A 140 -0.29 -12.76 -12.13
C ASP A 140 -0.24 -11.26 -11.82
N VAL A 141 -1.40 -10.70 -11.49
CA VAL A 141 -1.57 -9.31 -11.05
C VAL A 141 -1.74 -9.29 -9.54
N LYS A 142 -0.82 -8.68 -8.80
CA LYS A 142 -0.90 -8.50 -7.35
C LYS A 142 -1.79 -7.29 -7.04
N VAL A 143 -2.78 -7.47 -6.17
CA VAL A 143 -3.71 -6.40 -5.76
C VAL A 143 -3.22 -5.77 -4.45
N GLU A 144 -2.68 -4.56 -4.54
CA GLU A 144 -2.12 -3.82 -3.40
C GLU A 144 -3.13 -2.87 -2.74
N GLY A 145 -3.92 -2.17 -3.56
CA GLY A 145 -4.95 -1.25 -3.10
C GLY A 145 -6.27 -1.99 -2.98
N ARG A 146 -6.58 -2.57 -1.81
CA ARG A 146 -7.77 -3.43 -1.65
C ARG A 146 -9.04 -2.68 -1.23
N ALA A 147 -8.98 -1.41 -0.83
CA ALA A 147 -10.19 -0.63 -0.56
C ALA A 147 -10.83 0.03 -1.79
N HIS A 148 -10.03 0.32 -2.83
CA HIS A 148 -10.52 1.06 -3.99
C HIS A 148 -11.59 0.26 -4.75
N ALA A 149 -12.69 0.89 -5.16
CA ALA A 149 -13.83 0.22 -5.80
C ALA A 149 -13.43 -0.60 -7.05
N ALA A 150 -12.41 -0.14 -7.79
CA ALA A 150 -11.87 -0.86 -8.95
C ALA A 150 -11.20 -2.21 -8.61
N THR A 151 -10.79 -2.44 -7.37
CA THR A 151 -9.96 -3.59 -6.99
C THR A 151 -10.48 -4.34 -5.78
N ALA A 152 -11.51 -3.82 -5.10
CA ALA A 152 -12.02 -4.37 -3.86
C ALA A 152 -12.65 -5.76 -3.99
N HIS A 153 -13.20 -6.10 -5.16
CA HIS A 153 -13.78 -7.40 -5.48
C HIS A 153 -12.76 -8.44 -5.95
N LEU A 154 -11.52 -8.01 -6.22
CA LEU A 154 -10.49 -8.91 -6.75
C LEU A 154 -9.84 -9.74 -5.62
N PRO A 155 -9.43 -10.99 -5.93
CA PRO A 155 -8.57 -11.76 -5.03
C PRO A 155 -7.21 -11.07 -4.85
N GLN A 156 -6.44 -11.46 -3.83
CA GLN A 156 -5.11 -10.88 -3.60
C GLN A 156 -4.15 -11.05 -4.79
N THR A 157 -4.28 -12.16 -5.52
CA THR A 157 -3.62 -12.40 -6.80
C THR A 157 -4.67 -12.65 -7.87
N TRP A 158 -4.70 -11.81 -8.88
CA TRP A 158 -5.60 -11.91 -10.03
C TRP A 158 -4.84 -12.38 -11.26
N THR A 159 -4.95 -13.67 -11.58
CA THR A 159 -4.37 -14.26 -12.79
C THR A 159 -5.29 -14.03 -13.98
N ARG A 160 -4.78 -13.39 -15.04
CA ARG A 160 -5.57 -13.14 -16.26
C ARG A 160 -4.66 -13.04 -17.48
N THR A 161 -5.24 -12.97 -18.68
CA THR A 161 -4.53 -12.83 -19.95
C THR A 161 -4.81 -11.48 -20.58
N ASP A 162 -3.78 -10.72 -20.91
CA ASP A 162 -3.88 -9.46 -21.66
C ASP A 162 -2.52 -9.12 -22.30
N GLU A 163 -2.40 -7.95 -22.93
CA GLU A 163 -1.11 -7.37 -23.32
C GLU A 163 -0.55 -6.48 -22.20
N TRP A 164 0.66 -6.80 -21.71
CA TRP A 164 1.23 -6.18 -20.51
C TRP A 164 2.20 -5.05 -20.83
N TYR A 165 1.83 -3.82 -20.51
CA TYR A 165 2.66 -2.65 -20.81
C TYR A 165 3.82 -2.50 -19.84
N ASN A 166 5.02 -2.30 -20.38
CA ASN A 166 6.12 -1.64 -19.71
C ASN A 166 5.97 -0.12 -19.86
N PHE A 167 6.36 0.62 -18.83
CA PHE A 167 6.22 2.07 -18.78
C PHE A 167 7.59 2.76 -18.79
N ARG A 168 7.63 4.01 -19.29
CA ARG A 168 8.87 4.81 -19.32
C ARG A 168 9.32 5.25 -17.93
N THR A 169 8.37 5.35 -17.01
CA THR A 169 8.56 5.75 -15.61
C THR A 169 7.70 4.89 -14.70
N ASN A 170 8.09 4.80 -13.43
CA ASN A 170 7.30 4.09 -12.42
C ASN A 170 6.31 5.07 -11.75
N ALA A 171 5.01 4.80 -11.91
CA ALA A 171 3.92 5.65 -11.43
C ALA A 171 3.81 5.72 -9.89
N ARG A 172 4.42 4.79 -9.13
CA ARG A 172 4.31 4.72 -7.66
C ARG A 172 4.76 5.98 -6.93
N THR A 173 5.66 6.74 -7.54
CA THR A 173 6.16 8.00 -6.97
C THR A 173 5.14 9.13 -7.04
N THR A 174 4.18 9.07 -7.97
CA THR A 174 3.22 10.16 -8.23
C THR A 174 1.76 9.74 -8.15
N ALA A 175 1.47 8.45 -7.94
CA ALA A 175 0.12 7.90 -7.85
C ALA A 175 0.01 6.79 -6.78
N ARG A 176 -1.21 6.52 -6.31
CA ARG A 176 -1.53 5.32 -5.55
C ARG A 176 -1.61 4.13 -6.50
N VAL A 177 -0.63 3.25 -6.43
CA VAL A 177 -0.66 1.95 -7.14
C VAL A 177 -1.76 1.09 -6.55
N LEU A 178 -2.64 0.55 -7.38
CA LEU A 178 -3.72 -0.36 -6.98
C LEU A 178 -3.36 -1.81 -7.31
N THR A 179 -2.67 -2.02 -8.43
CA THR A 179 -2.17 -3.34 -8.86
C THR A 179 -0.77 -3.26 -9.45
N THR A 180 -0.03 -4.35 -9.29
CA THR A 180 1.34 -4.53 -9.80
C THR A 180 1.46 -5.88 -10.50
N LEU A 181 2.14 -5.94 -11.63
CA LEU A 181 2.44 -7.20 -12.31
C LEU A 181 3.55 -7.97 -11.60
N ASP A 182 3.39 -9.29 -11.49
CA ASP A 182 4.47 -10.18 -11.08
C ASP A 182 5.28 -10.62 -12.29
N GLU A 183 6.40 -9.95 -12.57
CA GLU A 183 7.29 -10.29 -13.69
C GLU A 183 7.87 -11.72 -13.63
N SER A 184 7.76 -12.43 -12.50
CA SER A 184 8.15 -13.85 -12.45
C SER A 184 7.12 -14.80 -13.07
N SER A 185 5.89 -14.32 -13.30
CA SER A 185 4.76 -15.11 -13.83
C SER A 185 4.62 -15.06 -15.36
N TYR A 186 5.35 -14.16 -16.03
CA TYR A 186 5.28 -13.96 -17.48
C TYR A 186 6.64 -13.49 -18.03
N SER A 187 6.74 -13.35 -19.36
CA SER A 187 7.99 -12.95 -20.03
C SER A 187 7.89 -11.57 -20.68
N GLY A 188 9.00 -10.82 -20.67
CA GLY A 188 9.14 -9.53 -21.34
C GLY A 188 8.75 -8.30 -20.52
N GLY A 189 8.53 -8.46 -19.22
CA GLY A 189 8.56 -7.35 -18.27
C GLY A 189 9.96 -6.69 -18.20
N SER A 190 9.99 -5.37 -18.05
CA SER A 190 11.23 -4.58 -17.97
C SER A 190 11.25 -3.53 -16.87
N MET A 191 10.28 -3.57 -15.95
CA MET A 191 10.15 -2.66 -14.80
C MET A 191 10.78 -3.25 -13.54
N GLY A 192 11.00 -4.57 -13.50
CA GLY A 192 11.68 -5.28 -12.42
C GLY A 192 10.73 -5.66 -11.28
N ALA A 193 11.22 -5.55 -10.03
CA ALA A 193 10.47 -6.00 -8.85
C ALA A 193 9.20 -5.18 -8.57
N ASP A 194 9.10 -3.97 -9.12
CA ASP A 194 7.96 -3.08 -8.98
C ASP A 194 7.46 -2.64 -10.36
N HIS A 195 6.37 -3.27 -10.80
CA HIS A 195 5.73 -3.02 -12.09
C HIS A 195 4.27 -2.59 -11.92
N PRO A 196 4.00 -1.33 -11.52
CA PRO A 196 2.64 -0.83 -11.42
C PRO A 196 1.87 -0.98 -12.71
N HIS A 197 0.61 -1.40 -12.62
CA HIS A 197 -0.23 -1.69 -13.78
C HIS A 197 -1.60 -0.99 -13.72
N THR A 198 -2.11 -0.76 -12.51
CA THR A 198 -3.28 0.10 -12.29
C THR A 198 -2.96 1.07 -11.18
N TRP A 199 -3.34 2.34 -11.33
CA TRP A 199 -3.18 3.34 -10.29
C TRP A 199 -4.29 4.39 -10.32
N CYS A 200 -4.43 5.11 -9.21
CA CYS A 200 -5.27 6.29 -9.10
C CYS A 200 -4.49 7.46 -8.51
N LYS A 201 -4.91 8.69 -8.81
CA LYS A 201 -4.37 9.91 -8.21
C LYS A 201 -5.40 11.03 -8.22
N THR A 202 -5.16 12.05 -7.40
CA THR A 202 -5.70 13.38 -7.63
C THR A 202 -4.67 14.18 -8.42
N TYR A 203 -5.13 14.98 -9.38
CA TYR A 203 -4.24 15.78 -10.21
C TYR A 203 -4.93 17.05 -10.66
N SER A 204 -4.31 18.20 -10.38
CA SER A 204 -4.84 19.52 -10.74
C SER A 204 -6.32 19.72 -10.35
N GLY A 205 -6.73 19.30 -9.15
CA GLY A 205 -8.11 19.39 -8.67
C GLY A 205 -9.05 18.27 -9.12
N GLY A 206 -8.69 17.53 -10.18
CA GLY A 206 -9.45 16.40 -10.70
C GLY A 206 -9.04 15.04 -10.12
N ARG A 207 -9.72 13.99 -10.59
CA ARG A 207 -9.49 12.58 -10.21
C ARG A 207 -9.08 11.78 -11.43
N ALA A 208 -7.99 11.04 -11.35
CA ALA A 208 -7.47 10.22 -12.42
C ALA A 208 -7.37 8.76 -12.00
N PHE A 209 -7.90 7.88 -12.83
CA PHE A 209 -7.71 6.43 -12.75
C PHE A 209 -7.08 5.94 -14.06
N TYR A 210 -6.12 5.04 -13.96
CA TYR A 210 -5.54 4.38 -15.12
C TYR A 210 -5.47 2.87 -14.87
N THR A 211 -5.77 2.08 -15.92
CA THR A 211 -5.49 0.65 -15.95
C THR A 211 -4.78 0.27 -17.24
N GLY A 212 -3.70 -0.51 -17.12
CA GLY A 212 -2.95 -1.04 -18.26
C GLY A 212 -3.65 -2.18 -18.99
N GLY A 213 -4.76 -2.71 -18.45
CA GLY A 213 -5.55 -3.75 -19.12
C GLY A 213 -6.57 -3.17 -20.11
N GLY A 214 -7.10 -4.01 -21.00
CA GLY A 214 -8.10 -3.62 -21.99
C GLY A 214 -7.63 -3.68 -23.45
N HIS A 215 -6.51 -4.35 -23.71
CA HIS A 215 -6.04 -4.64 -25.07
C HIS A 215 -7.03 -5.53 -25.82
N SER A 216 -7.38 -6.66 -25.19
CA SER A 216 -8.15 -7.73 -25.82
C SER A 216 -9.66 -7.49 -25.76
N GLN A 217 -10.38 -7.90 -26.81
CA GLN A 217 -11.86 -7.91 -26.80
C GLN A 217 -12.42 -8.77 -25.64
N ALA A 218 -11.72 -9.88 -25.31
CA ALA A 218 -12.10 -10.78 -24.23
C ALA A 218 -12.14 -10.10 -22.85
N SER A 219 -11.24 -9.14 -22.59
CA SER A 219 -11.24 -8.37 -21.33
C SER A 219 -12.61 -7.75 -21.05
N TYR A 220 -13.28 -7.23 -22.08
CA TYR A 220 -14.57 -6.55 -21.92
C TYR A 220 -15.75 -7.51 -21.72
N ALA A 221 -15.55 -8.82 -21.86
CA ALA A 221 -16.50 -9.86 -21.47
C ALA A 221 -16.21 -10.43 -20.07
N GLU A 222 -15.01 -10.24 -19.53
CA GLU A 222 -14.62 -10.75 -18.21
C GLU A 222 -15.34 -10.01 -17.08
N PRO A 223 -16.12 -10.69 -16.22
CA PRO A 223 -16.84 -10.03 -15.12
C PRO A 223 -15.93 -9.24 -14.18
N ALA A 224 -14.76 -9.80 -13.84
CA ALA A 224 -13.80 -9.16 -12.94
C ALA A 224 -13.20 -7.87 -13.54
N PHE A 225 -12.88 -7.86 -14.83
CA PHE A 225 -12.36 -6.67 -15.53
C PHE A 225 -13.46 -5.61 -15.73
N ARG A 226 -14.70 -6.01 -16.03
CA ARG A 226 -15.84 -5.08 -16.11
C ARG A 226 -16.10 -4.38 -14.77
N ALA A 227 -16.07 -5.13 -13.66
CA ALA A 227 -16.20 -4.55 -12.32
C ALA A 227 -14.99 -3.65 -11.97
N HIS A 228 -13.78 -4.01 -12.43
CA HIS A 228 -12.60 -3.17 -12.29
C HIS A 228 -12.74 -1.83 -13.01
N LEU A 229 -13.19 -1.87 -14.27
CA LEU A 229 -13.46 -0.68 -15.06
C LEU A 229 -14.57 0.19 -14.44
N LEU A 230 -15.67 -0.43 -14.00
CA LEU A 230 -16.75 0.27 -13.29
C LEU A 230 -16.24 1.00 -12.05
N GLY A 231 -15.45 0.33 -11.20
CA GLY A 231 -14.93 0.96 -10.00
C GLY A 231 -13.97 2.13 -10.28
N GLY A 232 -13.22 2.07 -11.39
CA GLY A 232 -12.39 3.20 -11.86
C GLY A 232 -13.22 4.38 -12.36
N ILE A 233 -14.30 4.10 -13.11
CA ILE A 233 -15.26 5.11 -13.58
C ILE A 233 -15.96 5.78 -12.39
N ARG A 234 -16.47 5.00 -11.43
CA ARG A 234 -17.13 5.51 -10.23
C ARG A 234 -16.20 6.43 -9.41
N TYR A 235 -14.92 6.07 -9.27
CA TYR A 235 -13.95 6.95 -8.60
C TYR A 235 -13.72 8.25 -9.38
N ALA A 236 -13.48 8.18 -10.69
CA ALA A 236 -13.26 9.37 -11.51
C ALA A 236 -14.48 10.30 -11.47
N ALA A 237 -15.69 9.74 -11.49
CA ALA A 237 -16.96 10.45 -11.37
C ALA A 237 -17.31 10.91 -9.95
N ALA A 238 -16.45 10.69 -8.95
CA ALA A 238 -16.66 11.03 -7.53
C ALA A 238 -17.78 10.28 -6.80
N MET A 239 -18.26 9.16 -7.36
CA MET A 239 -19.29 8.31 -6.78
C MET A 239 -18.75 7.40 -5.66
N THR A 240 -17.46 7.10 -5.69
CA THR A 240 -16.76 6.38 -4.60
C THR A 240 -15.62 7.21 -4.04
N LYS A 241 -15.34 7.05 -2.74
CA LYS A 241 -14.26 7.71 -2.02
C LYS A 241 -13.07 6.77 -1.90
N ALA A 242 -11.87 7.28 -2.14
CA ALA A 242 -10.63 6.51 -2.02
C ALA A 242 -9.45 7.41 -1.70
N ASP A 243 -8.52 6.90 -0.88
CA ASP A 243 -7.21 7.52 -0.71
C ASP A 243 -6.32 7.20 -1.92
N CYS A 244 -6.23 8.15 -2.84
CA CYS A 244 -5.39 8.05 -4.03
C CYS A 244 -4.08 8.86 -3.92
N ARG A 245 -3.64 9.20 -2.69
CA ARG A 245 -2.31 9.76 -2.46
C ARG A 245 -1.25 8.67 -2.63
N PRO A 246 -0.05 8.98 -3.15
CA PRO A 246 1.05 8.01 -3.24
C PRO A 246 1.32 7.35 -1.88
N GLU A 247 1.41 6.02 -1.87
CA GLU A 247 1.62 5.24 -0.65
C GLU A 247 3.01 4.60 -0.67
N ASN A 248 3.95 5.20 0.04
CA ASN A 248 5.36 4.81 0.05
C ASN A 248 5.88 4.60 1.49
N GLY A 249 6.71 3.58 1.68
CA GLY A 249 7.37 3.28 2.96
C GLY A 249 6.54 2.48 3.96
N TYR A 250 5.40 1.91 3.55
CA TYR A 250 4.60 1.05 4.40
C TYR A 250 5.10 -0.40 4.36
N THR A 251 5.10 -1.04 5.53
CA THR A 251 5.32 -2.48 5.69
C THR A 251 4.02 -3.15 6.09
N ALA A 252 3.69 -4.29 5.50
CA ALA A 252 2.52 -5.06 5.89
C ALA A 252 2.69 -5.61 7.32
N LEU A 253 1.70 -5.35 8.18
CA LEU A 253 1.52 -6.05 9.45
C LEU A 253 0.61 -7.27 9.29
N TYR A 254 -0.39 -7.17 8.39
CA TYR A 254 -1.27 -8.27 8.03
C TYR A 254 -1.60 -8.25 6.54
N ASN A 255 -1.28 -9.36 5.87
CA ASN A 255 -1.57 -9.64 4.46
C ASN A 255 -2.09 -11.08 4.28
N GLY A 256 -2.77 -11.61 5.29
CA GLY A 256 -3.29 -12.99 5.34
C GLY A 256 -2.60 -13.89 6.36
N SER A 257 -1.39 -13.53 6.80
CA SER A 257 -0.71 -14.20 7.92
C SER A 257 -1.00 -13.49 9.24
N THR A 258 -1.40 -14.25 10.27
CA THR A 258 -1.54 -13.77 11.65
C THR A 258 -0.26 -13.93 12.46
N THR A 259 0.88 -14.16 11.81
CA THR A 259 2.18 -14.22 12.49
C THR A 259 2.47 -12.88 13.19
N GLY A 260 2.79 -12.94 14.49
CA GLY A 260 3.01 -11.75 15.32
C GLY A 260 1.74 -11.10 15.86
N TRP A 261 0.56 -11.67 15.58
CA TRP A 261 -0.72 -11.25 16.14
C TRP A 261 -1.14 -12.16 17.30
N SER A 262 -1.95 -11.63 18.21
CA SER A 262 -2.55 -12.36 19.32
C SER A 262 -4.01 -11.99 19.46
N GLN A 263 -4.84 -12.97 19.83
CA GLN A 263 -6.27 -12.79 20.06
C GLN A 263 -6.52 -12.70 21.57
N ALA A 264 -7.32 -11.72 21.98
CA ALA A 264 -7.86 -11.57 23.32
C ALA A 264 -9.39 -11.65 23.31
N GLY A 265 -9.98 -12.17 24.39
CA GLY A 265 -11.43 -12.28 24.56
C GLY A 265 -12.09 -13.47 23.82
N PRO A 266 -13.40 -13.69 24.04
CA PRO A 266 -14.17 -14.76 23.43
C PRO A 266 -14.48 -14.56 21.92
N GLY A 267 -14.36 -13.34 21.41
CA GLY A 267 -14.50 -13.04 19.97
C GLY A 267 -13.31 -13.45 19.13
N GLY A 268 -13.50 -13.52 17.81
CA GLY A 268 -12.44 -13.83 16.87
C GLY A 268 -12.69 -13.30 15.47
N PHE A 269 -11.79 -13.67 14.55
CA PHE A 269 -11.87 -13.33 13.14
C PHE A 269 -11.66 -14.57 12.28
N THR A 270 -12.56 -14.82 11.34
CA THR A 270 -12.27 -15.76 10.25
C THR A 270 -11.25 -15.12 9.32
N ASN A 271 -10.46 -15.92 8.60
CA ASN A 271 -9.44 -15.42 7.69
C ASN A 271 -9.57 -16.12 6.34
N SER A 272 -10.03 -15.39 5.33
CA SER A 272 -10.22 -15.89 3.97
C SER A 272 -9.74 -14.84 2.96
N ASP A 273 -8.90 -15.25 1.99
CA ASP A 273 -8.27 -14.35 1.01
C ASP A 273 -7.69 -13.08 1.66
N ALA A 274 -6.96 -13.27 2.77
CA ALA A 274 -6.37 -12.20 3.58
C ALA A 274 -7.37 -11.13 4.02
N THR A 275 -8.61 -11.53 4.26
CA THR A 275 -9.68 -10.72 4.82
C THR A 275 -10.12 -11.34 6.13
N LEU A 276 -10.05 -10.53 7.18
CA LEU A 276 -10.55 -10.84 8.50
C LEU A 276 -12.03 -10.47 8.58
N ALA A 277 -12.89 -11.36 9.04
CA ALA A 277 -14.30 -11.03 9.33
C ALA A 277 -14.63 -11.45 10.76
N SER A 278 -15.18 -10.51 11.54
CA SER A 278 -15.52 -10.71 12.93
C SER A 278 -16.52 -11.85 13.13
N TYR A 279 -16.44 -12.52 14.29
CA TYR A 279 -17.48 -13.42 14.77
C TYR A 279 -17.40 -13.60 16.30
N GLY A 280 -18.53 -13.93 16.92
CA GLY A 280 -18.61 -14.15 18.36
C GLY A 280 -18.72 -12.84 19.16
N GLY A 281 -18.43 -12.88 20.47
CA GLY A 281 -18.58 -11.73 21.36
C GLY A 281 -17.34 -10.81 21.39
N LEU A 282 -17.22 -9.98 22.42
CA LEU A 282 -16.09 -9.04 22.56
C LEU A 282 -14.73 -9.72 22.37
N GLY A 283 -13.90 -9.16 21.50
CA GLY A 283 -12.57 -9.65 21.22
C GLY A 283 -11.65 -8.59 20.67
N MET A 284 -10.35 -8.88 20.65
CA MET A 284 -9.36 -7.99 20.06
C MET A 284 -8.24 -8.80 19.43
N LEU A 285 -8.04 -8.61 18.13
CA LEU A 285 -6.85 -9.12 17.44
C LEU A 285 -5.82 -8.00 17.40
N TRP A 286 -4.67 -8.21 18.04
CA TRP A 286 -3.65 -7.17 18.20
C TRP A 286 -2.26 -7.65 17.84
N TYR A 287 -1.43 -6.72 17.39
CA TYR A 287 -0.06 -7.03 16.98
C TYR A 287 0.85 -7.07 18.22
N SER A 288 1.13 -8.28 18.70
CA SER A 288 1.85 -8.53 19.95
C SER A 288 3.37 -8.59 19.79
N ALA A 289 3.86 -8.73 18.56
CA ALA A 289 5.30 -8.87 18.31
C ALA A 289 6.13 -7.66 18.74
N ARG A 290 5.57 -6.44 18.72
CA ARG A 290 6.23 -5.21 19.19
C ARG A 290 5.24 -4.06 19.39
N GLN A 291 5.73 -3.00 20.04
CA GLN A 291 5.05 -1.72 20.23
C GLN A 291 5.51 -0.68 19.20
N PHE A 292 4.72 0.38 19.08
CA PHE A 292 4.96 1.51 18.19
C PHE A 292 4.83 2.83 18.95
N THR A 293 5.54 3.87 18.51
CA THR A 293 5.48 5.23 19.08
C THR A 293 4.96 6.22 18.06
N ASP A 294 5.76 6.49 17.03
CA ASP A 294 5.48 7.45 15.99
C ASP A 294 5.29 6.68 14.68
N TYR A 295 4.08 6.73 14.13
CA TYR A 295 3.73 5.91 12.97
C TYR A 295 2.49 6.42 12.24
N SER A 296 2.37 6.06 10.97
CA SER A 296 1.14 6.05 10.22
C SER A 296 0.71 4.59 10.04
N LEU A 297 -0.43 4.22 10.65
CA LEU A 297 -1.07 2.92 10.49
C LEU A 297 -2.20 3.07 9.48
N LYS A 298 -2.21 2.22 8.45
CA LYS A 298 -3.33 2.12 7.54
C LYS A 298 -3.96 0.74 7.59
N LEU A 299 -5.29 0.70 7.48
CA LEU A 299 -6.05 -0.53 7.35
C LEU A 299 -7.31 -0.29 6.53
N ASP A 300 -7.79 -1.34 5.87
CA ASP A 300 -9.03 -1.30 5.10
C ASP A 300 -10.11 -2.02 5.91
N TRP A 301 -11.30 -1.42 6.01
CA TRP A 301 -12.44 -1.96 6.73
C TRP A 301 -13.73 -1.87 5.91
N LYS A 302 -14.68 -2.75 6.20
CA LYS A 302 -16.01 -2.76 5.59
C LYS A 302 -17.05 -3.25 6.59
N MET A 303 -18.21 -2.62 6.55
CA MET A 303 -19.37 -2.93 7.37
C MET A 303 -20.60 -3.06 6.45
N PRO A 304 -21.38 -4.15 6.52
CA PRO A 304 -22.52 -4.39 5.64
C PRO A 304 -23.74 -3.53 5.99
N GLY A 305 -23.87 -3.10 7.24
CA GLY A 305 -25.02 -2.32 7.71
C GLY A 305 -24.67 -1.45 8.90
N ASP A 306 -25.55 -1.50 9.90
CA ASP A 306 -25.33 -0.88 11.21
C ASP A 306 -24.68 -1.92 12.13
N ASP A 307 -23.37 -1.86 12.27
CA ASP A 307 -22.56 -2.72 13.13
C ASP A 307 -21.55 -1.87 13.91
N ASN A 308 -20.88 -2.50 14.88
CA ASN A 308 -19.93 -1.84 15.74
C ASN A 308 -18.54 -2.51 15.73
N SER A 309 -17.49 -1.70 15.64
CA SER A 309 -16.11 -2.12 15.83
C SER A 309 -15.21 -0.89 16.04
N GLY A 310 -13.89 -1.11 16.08
CA GLY A 310 -12.91 -0.05 16.20
C GLY A 310 -11.48 -0.51 16.01
N VAL A 311 -10.59 0.47 15.87
CA VAL A 311 -9.14 0.28 15.85
C VAL A 311 -8.58 0.87 17.13
N ILE A 312 -7.92 0.05 17.95
CA ILE A 312 -7.35 0.49 19.22
C ILE A 312 -5.86 0.76 19.05
N VAL A 313 -5.39 1.88 19.59
CA VAL A 313 -3.98 2.27 19.62
C VAL A 313 -3.52 2.60 21.04
N GLY A 314 -2.22 2.47 21.31
CA GLY A 314 -1.60 3.00 22.54
C GLY A 314 -1.84 2.21 23.82
N PHE A 315 -2.19 0.92 23.72
CA PHE A 315 -2.45 0.09 24.89
C PHE A 315 -1.27 -0.85 25.24
N PRO A 316 -1.09 -1.23 26.51
CA PRO A 316 -0.09 -2.21 26.92
C PRO A 316 -0.46 -3.63 26.45
N PRO A 317 0.48 -4.59 26.46
CA PRO A 317 0.18 -6.00 26.19
C PRO A 317 -1.02 -6.48 27.00
N SER A 318 -2.01 -7.10 26.34
CA SER A 318 -3.24 -7.52 27.01
C SER A 318 -3.75 -8.86 26.52
N SER A 319 -4.24 -9.68 27.46
CA SER A 319 -5.06 -10.87 27.19
C SER A 319 -6.56 -10.62 27.39
N ASP A 320 -6.93 -9.42 27.82
CA ASP A 320 -8.31 -8.98 28.06
C ASP A 320 -8.64 -7.78 27.15
N PRO A 321 -9.64 -7.88 26.24
CA PRO A 321 -10.01 -6.76 25.37
C PRO A 321 -10.43 -5.53 26.18
N SER A 322 -11.04 -5.70 27.35
CA SER A 322 -11.47 -4.58 28.21
C SER A 322 -10.28 -3.76 28.71
N SER A 323 -9.17 -4.42 29.04
CA SER A 323 -7.95 -3.73 29.44
C SER A 323 -7.38 -2.87 28.30
N ALA A 324 -7.42 -3.33 27.05
CA ALA A 324 -6.96 -2.54 25.92
C ALA A 324 -7.85 -1.31 25.67
N LEU A 325 -9.17 -1.46 25.76
CA LEU A 325 -10.13 -0.36 25.63
C LEU A 325 -10.00 0.66 26.77
N ASN A 326 -9.71 0.19 27.99
CA ASN A 326 -9.56 1.06 29.16
C ASN A 326 -8.23 1.81 29.21
N ASN A 327 -7.18 1.30 28.56
CA ASN A 327 -5.84 1.88 28.63
C ASN A 327 -5.38 2.53 27.30
N GLY A 328 -6.00 2.19 26.18
CA GLY A 328 -5.73 2.77 24.87
C GLY A 328 -6.79 3.75 24.40
N TYR A 329 -6.76 4.03 23.11
CA TYR A 329 -7.74 4.85 22.39
C TYR A 329 -8.33 4.07 21.22
N GLU A 330 -9.65 4.01 21.18
CA GLU A 330 -10.40 3.42 20.09
C GLU A 330 -10.78 4.49 19.07
N VAL A 331 -10.42 4.26 17.81
CA VAL A 331 -10.97 4.96 16.65
C VAL A 331 -12.17 4.16 16.16
N GLN A 332 -13.36 4.73 16.33
CA GLN A 332 -14.63 4.02 16.16
C GLN A 332 -14.93 3.69 14.68
N ILE A 333 -15.55 2.53 14.47
CA ILE A 333 -16.28 2.15 13.26
C ILE A 333 -17.70 1.82 13.72
N ASP A 334 -18.63 2.74 13.45
CA ASP A 334 -20.00 2.63 13.94
C ASP A 334 -20.90 3.57 13.11
N ALA A 335 -22.09 3.10 12.74
CA ALA A 335 -23.09 3.91 12.06
C ALA A 335 -23.96 4.74 13.03
N THR A 336 -23.81 4.55 14.34
CA THR A 336 -24.57 5.24 15.40
C THR A 336 -24.39 6.78 15.38
N ASP A 337 -25.44 7.47 15.86
CA ASP A 337 -25.68 8.92 15.78
C ASP A 337 -25.05 9.79 16.88
N ALA A 338 -24.47 9.21 17.93
CA ALA A 338 -23.85 10.01 18.99
C ALA A 338 -22.54 10.62 18.44
N PRO A 339 -22.33 11.95 18.52
CA PRO A 339 -21.17 12.58 17.88
C PRO A 339 -19.81 12.03 18.33
N ASP A 340 -19.71 11.52 19.56
CA ASP A 340 -18.50 10.98 20.17
C ASP A 340 -18.38 9.43 20.09
N ARG A 341 -19.30 8.76 19.37
CA ARG A 341 -19.36 7.29 19.21
C ARG A 341 -19.82 6.91 17.81
N THR A 342 -19.18 7.50 16.82
CA THR A 342 -19.53 7.37 15.41
C THR A 342 -18.24 7.22 14.62
N THR A 343 -18.31 6.63 13.42
CA THR A 343 -17.13 6.36 12.59
C THR A 343 -16.14 7.54 12.59
N GLY A 344 -14.91 7.29 13.05
CA GLY A 344 -13.81 8.26 13.16
C GLY A 344 -13.70 9.05 14.47
N SER A 345 -14.64 8.88 15.41
CA SER A 345 -14.50 9.43 16.76
C SER A 345 -13.36 8.73 17.50
N ILE A 346 -12.68 9.47 18.37
CA ILE A 346 -11.96 8.85 19.49
C ILE A 346 -13.01 8.54 20.54
N TYR A 347 -13.32 7.26 20.73
CA TYR A 347 -14.52 6.80 21.44
C TYR A 347 -14.69 7.48 22.79
N ALA A 348 -15.85 8.16 22.97
CA ALA A 348 -16.22 8.90 24.17
C ALA A 348 -15.26 10.03 24.61
N VAL A 349 -14.29 10.41 23.75
CA VAL A 349 -13.28 11.43 24.04
C VAL A 349 -13.39 12.60 23.07
N LYS A 350 -13.48 12.33 21.75
CA LYS A 350 -13.50 13.38 20.74
C LYS A 350 -14.27 12.97 19.48
N ALA A 351 -15.33 13.71 19.19
CA ALA A 351 -16.07 13.63 17.93
C ALA A 351 -15.18 13.96 16.71
N PRO A 352 -15.41 13.33 15.54
CA PRO A 352 -14.77 13.76 14.30
C PRO A 352 -15.41 15.05 13.79
N ASP A 353 -14.76 15.68 12.83
CA ASP A 353 -15.41 16.65 11.93
C ASP A 353 -16.45 15.91 11.09
N THR A 354 -17.73 16.09 11.45
CA THR A 354 -18.87 15.44 10.80
C THR A 354 -18.92 15.71 9.30
N ALA A 355 -18.69 16.96 8.88
CA ALA A 355 -18.79 17.30 7.46
C ALA A 355 -17.66 16.64 6.65
N ALA A 356 -16.44 16.64 7.20
CA ALA A 356 -15.31 15.97 6.58
C ALA A 356 -15.55 14.45 6.49
N ARG A 357 -16.05 13.84 7.57
CA ARG A 357 -16.37 12.41 7.65
C ARG A 357 -17.45 12.01 6.66
N ASP A 358 -18.56 12.73 6.61
CA ASP A 358 -19.67 12.44 5.68
C ASP A 358 -19.25 12.62 4.22
N SER A 359 -18.33 13.54 3.94
CA SER A 359 -17.77 13.73 2.57
C SER A 359 -16.84 12.60 2.12
N ALA A 360 -16.31 11.82 3.07
CA ALA A 360 -15.26 10.85 2.84
C ALA A 360 -15.68 9.40 3.06
N LEU A 361 -16.74 9.16 3.83
CA LEU A 361 -17.24 7.83 4.16
C LEU A 361 -17.97 7.21 2.97
N ASN A 362 -17.55 6.00 2.57
CA ASN A 362 -18.33 5.19 1.64
C ASN A 362 -19.52 4.55 2.36
N PRO A 363 -20.65 4.33 1.67
CA PRO A 363 -21.84 3.73 2.26
C PRO A 363 -21.61 2.28 2.74
N PRO A 364 -22.50 1.75 3.59
CA PRO A 364 -22.46 0.34 3.99
C PRO A 364 -22.35 -0.61 2.80
N GLY A 365 -21.56 -1.67 2.98
CA GLY A 365 -21.21 -2.64 1.94
C GLY A 365 -19.99 -2.26 1.08
N GLU A 366 -19.50 -1.02 1.19
CA GLU A 366 -18.28 -0.57 0.51
C GLU A 366 -17.07 -0.50 1.46
N TRP A 367 -15.87 -0.65 0.88
CA TRP A 367 -14.64 -0.61 1.65
C TRP A 367 -14.22 0.83 1.92
N ASN A 368 -13.66 1.04 3.11
CA ASN A 368 -13.08 2.29 3.56
C ASN A 368 -11.64 2.04 4.01
N THR A 369 -10.80 3.06 3.90
CA THR A 369 -9.44 3.05 4.46
C THR A 369 -9.35 4.06 5.59
N PHE A 370 -8.90 3.60 6.76
CA PHE A 370 -8.35 4.50 7.76
C PHE A 370 -6.85 4.68 7.59
N GLU A 371 -6.39 5.90 7.82
CA GLU A 371 -5.01 6.21 8.17
C GLU A 371 -4.98 6.88 9.54
N LEU A 372 -4.29 6.26 10.48
CA LEU A 372 -4.10 6.72 11.84
C LEU A 372 -2.65 7.18 11.98
N LEU A 373 -2.46 8.49 12.03
CA LEU A 373 -1.17 9.16 12.15
C LEU A 373 -0.93 9.51 13.61
N VAL A 374 0.01 8.81 14.24
CA VAL A 374 0.47 9.03 15.61
C VAL A 374 1.84 9.69 15.59
N GLU A 375 1.94 10.86 16.22
CA GLU A 375 3.19 11.61 16.45
C GLU A 375 3.24 12.05 17.91
N GLY A 376 4.07 11.39 18.71
CA GLY A 376 4.04 11.46 20.17
C GLY A 376 2.64 11.17 20.71
N GLU A 377 2.06 12.14 21.43
CA GLU A 377 0.73 12.04 22.02
C GLU A 377 -0.37 12.69 21.15
N ARG A 378 -0.10 12.94 19.86
CA ARG A 378 -1.09 13.40 18.89
C ARG A 378 -1.53 12.28 17.95
N LEU A 379 -2.84 12.12 17.78
CA LEU A 379 -3.48 11.19 16.84
C LEU A 379 -4.31 11.97 15.82
N GLN A 380 -3.96 11.86 14.54
CA GLN A 380 -4.78 12.34 13.44
C GLN A 380 -5.43 11.16 12.72
N VAL A 381 -6.74 11.25 12.46
CA VAL A 381 -7.51 10.22 11.77
C VAL A 381 -7.89 10.73 10.39
N TRP A 382 -7.52 9.98 9.37
CA TRP A 382 -7.95 10.18 8.00
C TRP A 382 -8.84 9.02 7.55
N LEU A 383 -9.90 9.35 6.83
CA LEU A 383 -10.82 8.41 6.21
C LEU A 383 -10.79 8.65 4.70
N ASN A 384 -10.45 7.63 3.92
CA ASN A 384 -10.37 7.70 2.45
C ASN A 384 -9.60 8.94 1.94
N GLY A 385 -8.53 9.31 2.63
CA GLY A 385 -7.67 10.44 2.24
C GLY A 385 -8.15 11.82 2.70
N VAL A 386 -9.22 11.91 3.49
CA VAL A 386 -9.71 13.16 4.13
C VAL A 386 -9.47 13.11 5.64
N LYS A 387 -8.91 14.18 6.21
CA LYS A 387 -8.68 14.25 7.66
C LYS A 387 -10.00 14.53 8.36
N ILE A 388 -10.38 13.66 9.28
CA ILE A 388 -11.67 13.74 9.97
C ILE A 388 -11.52 13.92 11.49
N ASN A 389 -10.33 13.66 12.06
CA ASN A 389 -10.08 13.91 13.47
C ASN A 389 -8.63 14.31 13.73
N ASP A 390 -8.41 15.08 14.79
CA ASP A 390 -7.10 15.60 15.20
C ASP A 390 -7.10 15.74 16.73
N PHE A 391 -6.75 14.64 17.40
CA PHE A 391 -6.78 14.48 18.84
C PHE A 391 -5.38 14.62 19.43
N THR A 392 -5.28 15.18 20.64
CA THR A 392 -4.05 15.20 21.42
C THR A 392 -4.37 14.67 22.80
N ASN A 393 -3.70 13.59 23.18
CA ASN A 393 -3.82 13.02 24.51
C ASN A 393 -3.26 14.01 25.54
N THR A 394 -4.03 14.20 26.61
CA THR A 394 -3.66 15.00 27.79
C THR A 394 -3.82 14.23 29.09
N ASP A 395 -4.30 12.98 29.02
CA ASP A 395 -4.45 12.07 30.15
C ASP A 395 -3.10 11.40 30.44
N PRO A 396 -2.46 11.68 31.60
CA PRO A 396 -1.18 11.08 31.94
C PRO A 396 -1.27 9.58 32.26
N ALA A 397 -2.47 9.02 32.41
CA ALA A 397 -2.68 7.59 32.66
C ALA A 397 -2.71 6.76 31.38
N ARG A 398 -2.81 7.39 30.20
CA ARG A 398 -2.83 6.74 28.89
C ARG A 398 -1.72 7.27 28.00
N SER A 399 -1.35 6.52 26.98
CA SER A 399 -0.39 6.95 25.96
C SER A 399 -0.87 6.51 24.59
N LEU A 400 -0.46 7.21 23.53
CA LEU A 400 -0.60 6.71 22.16
C LEU A 400 0.53 5.76 21.76
N ALA A 401 1.63 5.70 22.54
CA ALA A 401 2.65 4.68 22.36
C ALA A 401 2.18 3.34 22.92
N GLY A 402 2.35 2.26 22.16
CA GLY A 402 1.94 0.92 22.58
C GLY A 402 1.61 0.01 21.41
N HIS A 403 0.67 -0.91 21.65
CA HIS A 403 0.21 -1.84 20.63
C HIS A 403 -0.92 -1.25 19.78
N VAL A 404 -1.13 -1.89 18.63
CA VAL A 404 -2.27 -1.64 17.74
C VAL A 404 -3.12 -2.90 17.64
N GLY A 405 -4.44 -2.73 17.56
CA GLY A 405 -5.37 -3.83 17.46
C GLY A 405 -6.67 -3.45 16.78
N ILE A 406 -7.40 -4.46 16.34
CA ILE A 406 -8.75 -4.34 15.78
C ILE A 406 -9.74 -5.04 16.70
N GLN A 407 -10.89 -4.40 16.90
CA GLN A 407 -11.93 -4.87 17.81
C GLN A 407 -12.88 -5.83 17.09
N ASN A 408 -13.29 -6.89 17.78
CA ASN A 408 -14.60 -7.48 17.56
C ASN A 408 -15.51 -7.00 18.69
N HIS A 409 -16.57 -6.24 18.41
CA HIS A 409 -17.36 -5.60 19.46
C HIS A 409 -18.31 -6.59 20.15
N GLY A 410 -19.26 -7.17 19.42
CA GLY A 410 -20.31 -7.99 19.99
C GLY A 410 -20.85 -9.07 19.04
N THR A 411 -21.63 -9.97 19.61
CA THR A 411 -22.29 -11.02 18.83
C THR A 411 -23.27 -10.39 17.85
N GLY A 412 -23.02 -10.59 16.56
CA GLY A 412 -23.85 -10.05 15.49
C GLY A 412 -23.31 -8.78 14.83
N ASP A 413 -22.19 -8.23 15.32
CA ASP A 413 -21.47 -7.15 14.65
C ASP A 413 -20.55 -7.73 13.55
N ASP A 414 -20.88 -7.46 12.28
CA ASP A 414 -20.22 -8.02 11.10
C ASP A 414 -19.24 -7.02 10.45
N VAL A 415 -18.05 -6.81 11.02
CA VAL A 415 -17.03 -5.92 10.47
C VAL A 415 -15.86 -6.71 9.88
N SER A 416 -15.50 -6.36 8.64
CA SER A 416 -14.37 -6.95 7.93
C SER A 416 -13.16 -6.03 7.93
N PHE A 417 -11.96 -6.59 8.05
CA PHE A 417 -10.68 -5.89 8.01
C PHE A 417 -9.72 -6.58 7.05
N ARG A 418 -8.88 -5.80 6.36
CA ARG A 418 -7.77 -6.34 5.58
C ARG A 418 -6.67 -5.31 5.38
N ASN A 419 -5.57 -5.78 4.78
CA ASN A 419 -4.49 -4.91 4.33
C ASN A 419 -3.97 -4.00 5.45
N VAL A 420 -3.60 -4.56 6.61
CA VAL A 420 -3.10 -3.73 7.72
C VAL A 420 -1.61 -3.48 7.48
N ARG A 421 -1.21 -2.23 7.41
CA ARG A 421 0.16 -1.81 7.08
C ARG A 421 0.57 -0.60 7.89
N ILE A 422 1.86 -0.50 8.20
CA ILE A 422 2.39 0.56 9.05
C ILE A 422 3.63 1.19 8.43
N LYS A 423 3.77 2.50 8.63
CA LYS A 423 4.97 3.28 8.32
C LYS A 423 5.38 4.01 9.60
N GLU A 424 6.53 3.71 10.17
CA GLU A 424 7.04 4.42 11.35
C GLU A 424 7.50 5.84 10.93
N LEU A 425 7.25 6.85 11.77
CA LEU A 425 7.45 8.29 11.52
C LEU A 425 8.44 8.84 12.54
N GLY A 426 9.24 9.84 12.18
CA GLY A 426 10.43 10.15 12.99
C GLY A 426 11.49 9.03 12.97
N GLY A 427 11.15 7.88 12.38
CA GLY A 427 12.04 7.02 11.65
C GLY A 427 11.98 7.32 10.15
N ASP A 428 12.93 8.11 9.65
CA ASP A 428 13.70 7.54 8.55
C ASP A 428 14.14 6.12 8.99
N PRO A 429 14.41 5.15 8.11
CA PRO A 429 15.24 4.01 8.50
C PRO A 429 16.60 4.59 8.87
N THR A 430 16.70 5.17 10.06
CA THR A 430 17.88 5.77 10.60
C THR A 430 18.79 4.58 10.69
N PRO A 431 19.90 4.58 9.94
CA PRO A 431 20.78 3.45 10.04
C PRO A 431 21.14 3.31 11.52
N GLY A 432 20.83 2.14 12.11
CA GLY A 432 21.15 1.89 13.51
C GLY A 432 22.60 2.28 13.72
N ALA A 433 22.83 3.26 14.59
CA ALA A 433 24.14 3.88 14.78
C ALA A 433 24.72 3.40 16.11
N GLY A 434 25.34 2.23 16.12
CA GLY A 434 25.77 1.56 17.33
C GLY A 434 26.71 0.39 17.07
N PRO A 435 27.02 -0.42 18.10
CA PRO A 435 27.86 -1.58 17.94
C PRO A 435 27.17 -2.66 17.09
N ILE A 436 27.91 -3.26 16.17
CA ILE A 436 27.55 -4.56 15.59
C ILE A 436 28.23 -5.62 16.45
N VAL A 437 27.45 -6.48 17.11
CA VAL A 437 27.96 -7.48 18.07
C VAL A 437 27.91 -8.86 17.45
N GLY A 438 29.01 -9.61 17.51
CA GLY A 438 29.11 -10.95 16.94
C GLY A 438 29.66 -11.97 17.94
N LEU A 439 30.53 -12.86 17.42
CA LEU A 439 31.11 -13.96 18.17
C LEU A 439 31.64 -13.56 19.56
N ALA A 440 31.22 -14.30 20.59
CA ALA A 440 31.62 -14.08 21.99
C ALA A 440 31.32 -12.66 22.53
N ASN A 441 30.22 -12.06 22.08
CA ASN A 441 29.78 -10.71 22.45
C ASN A 441 30.80 -9.60 22.12
N LYS A 442 31.62 -9.83 21.09
CA LYS A 442 32.61 -8.85 20.63
C LYS A 442 32.05 -7.96 19.53
N CYS A 443 32.53 -6.72 19.50
CA CYS A 443 32.11 -5.72 18.54
C CYS A 443 32.91 -5.84 17.25
N LEU A 444 32.23 -5.65 16.12
CA LEU A 444 32.88 -5.35 14.85
C LEU A 444 33.64 -4.03 14.99
N ASP A 445 34.93 -4.04 14.66
CA ASP A 445 35.87 -2.98 15.01
C ASP A 445 36.76 -2.65 13.82
N VAL A 446 36.91 -1.37 13.52
CA VAL A 446 37.94 -0.89 12.60
C VAL A 446 39.25 -0.82 13.36
N ARG A 447 40.23 -1.63 12.94
CA ARG A 447 41.52 -1.76 13.62
C ARG A 447 42.16 -0.39 13.85
N ASN A 448 42.51 -0.12 15.11
CA ASN A 448 43.09 1.14 15.58
C ASN A 448 42.25 2.39 15.29
N GLY A 449 40.96 2.24 14.96
CA GLY A 449 40.09 3.35 14.57
C GLY A 449 40.56 4.09 13.30
N SER A 450 41.31 3.41 12.42
CA SER A 450 41.87 4.05 11.22
C SER A 450 40.81 4.36 10.16
N SER A 451 40.76 5.60 9.68
CA SER A 451 39.92 6.01 8.56
C SER A 451 40.61 5.85 7.20
N ALA A 452 41.78 5.21 7.11
CA ALA A 452 42.47 4.99 5.83
C ALA A 452 41.75 3.93 4.97
N ASP A 453 41.79 4.08 3.65
CA ASP A 453 41.31 3.04 2.72
C ASP A 453 42.16 1.77 2.90
N GLY A 454 41.49 0.62 3.03
CA GLY A 454 42.12 -0.66 3.31
C GLY A 454 42.30 -0.99 4.79
N ALA A 455 41.85 -0.12 5.70
CA ALA A 455 41.86 -0.39 7.13
C ALA A 455 41.17 -1.71 7.44
N ALA A 456 41.79 -2.52 8.31
CA ALA A 456 41.29 -3.83 8.65
C ALA A 456 40.02 -3.75 9.48
N VAL A 457 39.04 -4.59 9.18
CA VAL A 457 37.92 -4.85 10.08
C VAL A 457 38.19 -6.14 10.83
N GLN A 458 37.94 -6.12 12.14
CA GLN A 458 38.21 -7.19 13.08
C GLN A 458 37.07 -7.30 14.10
N ILE A 459 37.14 -8.27 15.00
CA ILE A 459 36.38 -8.24 16.26
C ILE A 459 37.28 -7.78 17.40
N SER A 460 36.70 -7.03 18.34
CA SER A 460 37.37 -6.57 19.55
C SER A 460 36.37 -6.40 20.69
N SER A 461 36.83 -6.36 21.93
CA SER A 461 36.02 -6.01 23.10
C SER A 461 35.26 -4.70 22.85
N CYS A 462 33.98 -4.67 23.24
CA CYS A 462 33.11 -3.52 23.04
C CYS A 462 33.51 -2.36 23.98
N THR A 463 34.12 -1.33 23.41
CA THR A 463 34.64 -0.15 24.11
C THR A 463 33.82 1.10 23.84
N GLY A 464 32.92 1.08 22.84
CA GLY A 464 32.17 2.25 22.40
C GLY A 464 33.02 3.25 21.60
N SER A 465 34.21 2.85 21.14
CA SER A 465 35.07 3.70 20.32
C SER A 465 34.43 4.06 18.98
N ALA A 466 34.89 5.14 18.35
CA ALA A 466 34.37 5.57 17.05
C ALA A 466 34.53 4.48 15.95
N GLY A 467 35.54 3.63 16.05
CA GLY A 467 35.75 2.48 15.16
C GLY A 467 34.79 1.31 15.37
N GLN A 468 33.97 1.34 16.43
CA GLN A 468 32.94 0.35 16.73
C GLN A 468 31.51 0.90 16.56
N ARG A 469 31.38 2.18 16.19
CA ARG A 469 30.09 2.79 15.92
C ARG A 469 29.77 2.63 14.44
N TRP A 470 28.96 1.63 14.14
CA TRP A 470 28.51 1.32 12.80
C TRP A 470 27.14 1.90 12.54
N THR A 471 26.89 2.26 11.29
CA THR A 471 25.66 2.85 10.78
C THR A 471 25.11 1.84 9.76
N VAL A 472 23.99 1.19 10.08
CA VAL A 472 23.43 0.08 9.28
C VAL A 472 22.06 0.44 8.71
N ALA A 473 21.96 0.60 7.39
CA ALA A 473 20.68 0.86 6.71
C ALA A 473 20.12 -0.41 6.05
N PRO A 474 18.82 -0.75 6.23
CA PRO A 474 18.20 -1.88 5.55
C PRO A 474 18.38 -1.80 4.03
N GLY A 475 18.87 -2.87 3.41
CA GLY A 475 19.08 -2.94 1.95
C GLY A 475 20.27 -2.13 1.41
N SER A 476 21.14 -1.56 2.25
CA SER A 476 22.31 -0.78 1.80
C SER A 476 23.53 -0.86 2.75
N THR A 477 24.57 -0.10 2.41
CA THR A 477 25.94 -0.11 2.97
C THR A 477 26.00 -0.04 4.51
N VAL A 478 26.86 -0.86 5.11
CA VAL A 478 27.27 -0.75 6.52
C VAL A 478 28.43 0.24 6.62
N LYS A 479 28.35 1.27 7.46
CA LYS A 479 29.35 2.36 7.50
C LYS A 479 29.97 2.57 8.87
N ALA A 480 31.25 2.92 8.93
CA ALA A 480 31.93 3.42 10.12
C ALA A 480 32.97 4.47 9.71
N LEU A 481 33.24 5.46 10.58
CA LEU A 481 34.25 6.49 10.33
C LEU A 481 34.09 7.22 8.97
N GLY A 482 32.85 7.38 8.50
CA GLY A 482 32.54 8.01 7.20
C GLY A 482 32.82 7.15 5.97
N LYS A 483 33.14 5.85 6.15
CA LYS A 483 33.49 4.90 5.09
C LYS A 483 32.65 3.63 5.15
N CYS A 484 32.72 2.81 4.11
CA CYS A 484 31.88 1.65 3.90
C CYS A 484 32.61 0.35 4.25
N LEU A 485 31.87 -0.62 4.79
CA LEU A 485 32.29 -2.01 4.94
C LEU A 485 32.41 -2.63 3.56
N ASP A 486 33.63 -2.99 3.18
CA ASP A 486 34.02 -3.24 1.80
C ASP A 486 34.67 -4.62 1.68
N VAL A 487 34.26 -5.38 0.66
CA VAL A 487 34.97 -6.59 0.24
C VAL A 487 36.10 -6.18 -0.70
N SER A 488 37.33 -6.48 -0.27
CA SER A 488 38.55 -6.03 -0.95
C SER A 488 38.58 -6.46 -2.41
N GLY A 489 38.75 -5.47 -3.31
CA GLY A 489 38.96 -5.70 -4.74
C GLY A 489 37.77 -6.34 -5.46
N ASN A 490 36.54 -6.21 -4.95
CA ASN A 490 35.35 -6.90 -5.47
C ASN A 490 35.49 -8.44 -5.49
N GLY A 491 36.33 -9.01 -4.62
CA GLY A 491 36.54 -10.47 -4.58
C GLY A 491 35.28 -11.22 -4.16
N THR A 492 35.11 -12.44 -4.66
CA THR A 492 33.94 -13.30 -4.36
C THR A 492 34.34 -14.65 -3.75
N ALA A 493 35.64 -14.89 -3.54
CA ALA A 493 36.16 -16.14 -3.00
C ALA A 493 36.10 -16.20 -1.47
N ASP A 494 36.05 -17.42 -0.91
CA ASP A 494 36.22 -17.64 0.53
C ASP A 494 37.61 -17.13 0.98
N GLY A 495 37.65 -16.44 2.12
CA GLY A 495 38.85 -15.81 2.65
C GLY A 495 39.14 -14.42 2.10
N THR A 496 38.31 -13.89 1.17
CA THR A 496 38.46 -12.51 0.70
C THR A 496 38.32 -11.53 1.86
N ARG A 497 39.33 -10.69 2.06
CA ARG A 497 39.39 -9.73 3.17
C ARG A 497 38.24 -8.73 3.12
N VAL A 498 37.64 -8.48 4.28
CA VAL A 498 36.73 -7.35 4.50
C VAL A 498 37.49 -6.20 5.17
N GLN A 499 37.26 -4.99 4.69
CA GLN A 499 38.01 -3.79 5.04
C GLN A 499 37.09 -2.56 5.11
N LEU A 500 37.65 -1.43 5.52
CA LEU A 500 37.02 -0.13 5.39
C LEU A 500 37.51 0.56 4.11
N TRP A 501 36.59 1.09 3.31
CA TRP A 501 36.93 1.79 2.06
C TRP A 501 35.99 2.96 1.79
N SER A 502 36.47 3.97 1.08
CA SER A 502 35.69 5.10 0.59
C SER A 502 34.41 4.62 -0.10
N CYS A 503 33.26 5.13 0.32
CA CYS A 503 31.98 4.70 -0.22
C CYS A 503 31.86 5.09 -1.69
N ASN A 504 31.71 4.11 -2.58
CA ASN A 504 31.66 4.30 -4.03
C ASN A 504 30.40 3.69 -4.68
N GLY A 505 29.51 3.10 -3.88
CA GLY A 505 28.27 2.47 -4.35
C GLY A 505 28.47 1.11 -5.04
N GLY A 506 29.69 0.57 -5.00
CA GLY A 506 30.01 -0.74 -5.59
C GLY A 506 29.27 -1.90 -4.91
N ALA A 507 29.01 -2.96 -5.68
CA ALA A 507 28.32 -4.15 -5.18
C ALA A 507 29.07 -4.87 -4.05
N ASN A 508 30.40 -4.69 -3.99
CA ASN A 508 31.27 -5.18 -2.92
C ASN A 508 31.12 -4.43 -1.58
N GLN A 509 30.36 -3.32 -1.57
CA GLN A 509 30.01 -2.55 -0.37
C GLN A 509 28.55 -2.78 0.08
N ASN A 510 27.80 -3.61 -0.65
CA ASN A 510 26.41 -3.94 -0.32
C ASN A 510 26.35 -5.14 0.64
N TRP A 511 25.58 -5.00 1.72
CA TRP A 511 25.36 -6.03 2.72
C TRP A 511 23.88 -6.14 3.06
N GLN A 512 23.38 -7.36 3.13
CA GLN A 512 21.99 -7.65 3.48
C GLN A 512 21.95 -8.43 4.79
N ALA A 513 21.31 -7.85 5.80
CA ALA A 513 20.90 -8.57 6.99
C ALA A 513 19.88 -9.64 6.62
N LYS A 514 20.02 -10.83 7.20
CA LYS A 514 19.08 -11.94 7.03
C LYS A 514 18.39 -12.27 8.35
N PRO A 515 17.15 -12.82 8.33
CA PRO A 515 16.42 -13.18 9.54
C PRO A 515 17.16 -14.16 10.45
N ASP A 516 18.10 -14.92 9.90
CA ASP A 516 18.93 -15.87 10.65
C ASP A 516 20.08 -15.19 11.42
N GLY A 517 20.20 -13.86 11.36
CA GLY A 517 21.26 -13.07 12.00
C GLY A 517 22.56 -12.96 11.20
N SER A 518 22.59 -13.43 9.94
CA SER A 518 23.77 -13.26 9.08
C SER A 518 23.78 -11.92 8.33
N LEU A 519 24.98 -11.40 8.06
CA LEU A 519 25.21 -10.30 7.11
C LEU A 519 25.76 -10.89 5.81
N ARG A 520 24.97 -10.87 4.73
CA ARG A 520 25.30 -11.47 3.44
C ARG A 520 25.64 -10.41 2.40
N ASN A 521 26.76 -10.55 1.71
CA ASN A 521 27.07 -9.74 0.54
C ASN A 521 26.36 -10.32 -0.71
N PRO A 522 25.46 -9.58 -1.38
CA PRO A 522 24.67 -10.12 -2.50
C PRO A 522 25.50 -10.52 -3.72
N GLN A 523 26.58 -9.79 -4.01
CA GLN A 523 27.45 -10.04 -5.16
C GLN A 523 28.16 -11.40 -5.07
N SER A 524 28.72 -11.72 -3.91
CA SER A 524 29.41 -12.99 -3.67
C SER A 524 28.47 -14.11 -3.22
N GLY A 525 27.29 -13.76 -2.70
CA GLY A 525 26.39 -14.68 -2.02
C GLY A 525 26.90 -15.22 -0.69
N LYS A 526 27.99 -14.64 -0.14
CA LYS A 526 28.72 -15.11 1.05
C LYS A 526 28.45 -14.23 2.28
N CYS A 527 28.79 -14.74 3.46
CA CYS A 527 28.53 -14.12 4.75
C CYS A 527 29.77 -13.42 5.30
N LEU A 528 29.55 -12.37 6.10
CA LEU A 528 30.57 -11.77 6.97
C LEU A 528 30.92 -12.75 8.08
N ASP A 529 32.18 -13.20 8.13
CA ASP A 529 32.63 -14.29 8.98
C ASP A 529 33.87 -13.88 9.80
N VAL A 530 33.87 -14.22 11.09
CA VAL A 530 35.06 -14.10 11.95
C VAL A 530 36.02 -15.25 11.66
N SER A 531 37.19 -14.92 11.11
CA SER A 531 38.17 -15.88 10.59
C SER A 531 38.53 -16.96 11.61
N GLY A 532 38.29 -18.22 11.23
CA GLY A 532 38.61 -19.40 12.04
C GLY A 532 37.75 -19.54 13.30
N ALA A 533 36.63 -18.82 13.40
CA ALA A 533 35.80 -18.74 14.61
C ALA A 533 36.61 -18.39 15.88
N ASN A 534 37.70 -17.64 15.72
CA ASN A 534 38.58 -17.25 16.81
C ASN A 534 38.03 -16.03 17.53
N SER A 535 37.68 -16.17 18.80
CA SER A 535 37.12 -15.11 19.64
C SER A 535 38.16 -14.16 20.24
N SER A 536 39.45 -14.26 19.88
CA SER A 536 40.49 -13.34 20.35
C SER A 536 40.27 -11.91 19.84
N ASP A 537 40.61 -10.90 20.64
CA ASP A 537 40.61 -9.51 20.17
C ASP A 537 41.61 -9.35 19.03
N GLY A 538 41.21 -8.64 17.99
CA GLY A 538 42.03 -8.43 16.80
C GLY A 538 41.84 -9.45 15.68
N THR A 539 41.04 -10.50 15.89
CA THR A 539 40.72 -11.48 14.83
C THR A 539 40.01 -10.80 13.67
N LEU A 540 40.53 -11.00 12.46
CA LEU A 540 39.98 -10.41 11.22
C LEU A 540 38.63 -11.02 10.82
N VAL A 541 37.81 -10.22 10.14
CA VAL A 541 36.65 -10.71 9.40
C VAL A 541 36.97 -10.86 7.90
N HIS A 542 36.31 -11.81 7.24
CA HIS A 542 36.43 -12.05 5.81
C HIS A 542 35.10 -12.51 5.21
N LEU A 543 35.04 -12.64 3.88
CA LEU A 543 33.97 -13.38 3.22
C LEU A 543 34.17 -14.88 3.40
N TRP A 544 33.08 -15.57 3.76
CA TRP A 544 33.06 -17.02 3.78
C TRP A 544 31.69 -17.57 3.39
N THR A 545 31.68 -18.77 2.83
CA THR A 545 30.46 -19.53 2.55
C THR A 545 29.57 -19.56 3.80
N CYS A 546 28.30 -19.17 3.66
CA CYS A 546 27.33 -19.15 4.74
C CYS A 546 27.07 -20.58 5.23
N ARG A 547 27.47 -20.89 6.47
CA ARG A 547 27.33 -22.19 7.14
C ARG A 547 26.46 -22.13 8.40
N GLY A 548 26.00 -20.93 8.77
CA GLY A 548 25.12 -20.72 9.93
C GLY A 548 25.81 -20.82 11.29
N GLY A 549 27.14 -20.89 11.33
CA GLY A 549 27.92 -20.93 12.58
C GLY A 549 27.86 -19.60 13.34
N ALA A 550 28.13 -19.63 14.65
CA ALA A 550 28.08 -18.46 15.53
C ALA A 550 29.04 -17.33 15.09
N ASN A 551 30.15 -17.67 14.41
CA ASN A 551 31.09 -16.73 13.83
C ASN A 551 30.56 -15.95 12.60
N GLN A 552 29.33 -16.25 12.16
CA GLN A 552 28.62 -15.57 11.07
C GLN A 552 27.33 -14.87 11.55
N LYS A 553 27.08 -14.84 12.86
CA LYS A 553 25.88 -14.25 13.46
C LYS A 553 26.22 -12.90 14.06
N TRP A 554 25.41 -11.90 13.74
CA TRP A 554 25.62 -10.51 14.09
C TRP A 554 24.31 -9.89 14.58
N THR A 555 24.36 -9.24 15.73
CA THR A 555 23.33 -8.34 16.22
C THR A 555 23.66 -6.94 15.72
N LEU A 556 22.72 -6.37 14.97
CA LEU A 556 22.84 -5.02 14.41
C LEU A 556 22.28 -3.98 15.39
N PRO A 557 22.77 -2.74 15.35
CA PRO A 557 22.31 -1.64 16.22
C PRO A 557 20.88 -1.18 15.97
#